data_AF-A0A1Q3CVR8-F1
#
_entry.id   AF-A0A1Q3CVR8-F1
#
_cell.length_a   1.000
_cell.length_b   1.000
_cell.length_c   1.000
_cell.angle_alpha   90.00
_cell.angle_beta   90.00
_cell.angle_gamma   90.00
#
_symmetry.space_group_name_H-M   'P 1'
#
loop_
_entity.id
_entity.type
_entity.pdbx_description
1 polymer ?
#
loop_
_entity_poly.entity_id
_entity_poly.type
_entity_poly.pdbx_seq_one_letter_code
_entity_poly.pdbx_strand_id
1 'polypeptide(L)'
;MAAAAAACKRVVQLAVNSGLNFAKNRGFVHLYSTHHYRHISQLVQSDGKSALLVDTLTMVRQLEAQGIPSKQAEELAKVLNDSLKNVTHSFVSKSEMQKSEMVRDLNLSKFKSEEQSSQEHHFSMLQRETEKLRSHIEKMSSELRYEIRAQLEEIRAQLEARKYEIDKLSNTFTAQMEARKYEIDKLSHTFTAQLEAVSHTSRAQLDTAKSDVIKYCMGTLVSISTIGLVLARIWM
;
A
#
# COMPACT_ATOMS: atom_id res chain seq x y z
N MET A 1 1.40 -10.94 18.04
CA MET A 1 0.70 -10.85 16.73
C MET A 1 -0.22 -9.64 16.56
N ALA A 2 -0.53 -8.84 17.60
CA ALA A 2 -1.44 -7.68 17.47
C ALA A 2 -0.81 -6.42 16.81
N ALA A 3 0.51 -6.25 16.88
CA ALA A 3 1.19 -5.05 16.36
C ALA A 3 1.27 -5.01 14.83
N ALA A 4 1.41 -6.17 14.16
CA ALA A 4 1.51 -6.23 12.70
C ALA A 4 0.17 -5.94 12.00
N ALA A 5 -0.95 -6.33 12.61
CA ALA A 5 -2.30 -6.06 12.09
C ALA A 5 -2.66 -4.57 12.16
N ALA A 6 -2.17 -3.84 13.18
CA ALA A 6 -2.40 -2.41 13.33
C ALA A 6 -1.63 -1.57 12.28
N ALA A 7 -0.42 -2.02 11.89
CA ALA A 7 0.38 -1.36 10.86
C ALA A 7 -0.25 -1.50 9.46
N CYS A 8 -0.77 -2.67 9.10
CA CYS A 8 -1.45 -2.87 7.82
C CYS A 8 -2.74 -2.03 7.70
N LYS A 9 -3.45 -1.79 8.81
CA LYS A 9 -4.67 -0.99 8.80
C LYS A 9 -4.40 0.50 8.55
N ARG A 10 -3.26 1.02 9.02
CA ARG A 10 -2.84 2.42 8.79
C ARG A 10 -2.37 2.68 7.36
N VAL A 11 -1.70 1.71 6.73
CA VAL A 11 -1.23 1.85 5.34
C VAL A 11 -2.40 1.82 4.35
N VAL A 12 -3.43 1.00 4.61
CA VAL A 12 -4.64 0.97 3.76
C VAL A 12 -5.50 2.23 3.90
N GLN A 13 -5.55 2.86 5.09
CA GLN A 13 -6.28 4.13 5.28
C GLN A 13 -5.58 5.33 4.62
N LEU A 14 -4.26 5.31 4.49
CA LEU A 14 -3.52 6.35 3.76
C LEU A 14 -3.71 6.25 2.23
N ALA A 15 -3.94 5.05 1.68
CA ALA A 15 -4.19 4.87 0.26
C ALA A 15 -5.59 5.28 -0.19
N VAL A 16 -6.59 5.24 0.69
CA VAL A 16 -7.99 5.61 0.36
C VAL A 16 -8.23 7.13 0.44
N ASN A 17 -7.46 7.84 1.26
CA ASN A 17 -7.66 9.30 1.46
C ASN A 17 -6.94 10.18 0.41
N SER A 18 -6.05 9.62 -0.41
CA SER A 18 -5.37 10.36 -1.49
C SER A 18 -6.15 10.35 -2.82
N GLY A 19 -7.24 9.59 -2.92
CA GLY A 19 -8.00 9.42 -4.17
C GLY A 19 -9.27 10.28 -4.32
N LEU A 20 -9.60 11.14 -3.35
CA LEU A 20 -10.92 11.77 -3.29
C LEU A 20 -10.93 13.31 -3.34
N ASN A 21 -9.94 13.94 -3.97
CA ASN A 21 -9.88 15.40 -4.13
C ASN A 21 -9.70 15.87 -5.59
N PHE A 22 -10.15 15.09 -6.58
CA PHE A 22 -10.08 15.49 -7.99
C PHE A 22 -11.41 15.44 -8.75
N ALA A 23 -12.53 15.32 -8.03
CA ALA A 23 -13.87 15.28 -8.63
C ALA A 23 -14.78 16.36 -8.04
N LYS A 24 -14.32 17.61 -7.97
CA LYS A 24 -15.21 18.76 -7.68
C LYS A 24 -14.68 20.08 -8.21
N ASN A 25 -14.32 20.11 -9.49
CA ASN A 25 -14.21 21.36 -10.23
C ASN A 25 -14.97 21.26 -11.56
N ARG A 26 -16.22 20.74 -11.50
CA ARG A 26 -17.23 20.99 -12.54
C ARG A 26 -17.95 22.27 -12.17
N GLY A 27 -17.40 23.37 -12.66
CA GLY A 27 -17.93 24.71 -12.42
C GLY A 27 -17.05 25.75 -13.07
N PHE A 28 -16.60 25.52 -14.30
CA PHE A 28 -16.18 26.63 -15.14
C PHE A 28 -17.44 27.46 -15.41
N VAL A 29 -17.62 28.46 -14.55
CA VAL A 29 -18.66 29.47 -14.70
C VAL A 29 -18.45 30.08 -16.07
N HIS A 30 -19.41 29.81 -16.93
CA HIS A 30 -19.57 30.39 -18.24
C HIS A 30 -19.76 31.90 -18.05
N LEU A 31 -18.67 32.67 -17.96
CA LEU A 31 -18.77 34.12 -18.13
C LEU A 31 -18.78 34.40 -19.62
N TYR A 32 -20.01 34.57 -20.09
CA TYR A 32 -20.42 35.13 -21.35
C TYR A 32 -19.43 36.17 -21.85
N SER A 33 -18.83 35.89 -23.00
CA SER A 33 -18.22 36.93 -23.81
C SER A 33 -19.34 37.80 -24.33
N THR A 34 -19.65 38.86 -23.59
CA THR A 34 -20.48 39.97 -24.05
C THR A 34 -19.74 40.69 -25.17
N HIS A 35 -19.81 40.11 -26.38
CA HIS A 35 -19.47 40.81 -27.60
C HIS A 35 -20.46 41.95 -27.76
N HIS A 36 -20.06 43.14 -27.33
CA HIS A 36 -20.72 44.38 -27.71
C HIS A 36 -20.61 44.51 -29.22
N TYR A 37 -21.65 44.05 -29.94
CA TYR A 37 -21.89 44.50 -31.30
C TYR A 37 -22.06 46.02 -31.24
N ARG A 38 -20.99 46.75 -31.54
CA ARG A 38 -21.11 48.18 -31.85
C ARG A 38 -22.05 48.24 -33.04
N HIS A 39 -23.26 48.73 -32.80
CA HIS A 39 -24.23 48.99 -33.84
C HIS A 39 -23.59 49.96 -34.83
N ILE A 40 -23.15 49.44 -35.97
CA ILE A 40 -22.52 50.25 -37.00
C ILE A 40 -23.64 51.02 -37.68
N SER A 41 -23.75 52.31 -37.37
CA SER A 41 -24.66 53.21 -38.05
C SER A 41 -24.46 53.12 -39.57
N GLN A 42 -25.58 52.92 -40.26
CA GLN A 42 -25.68 53.02 -41.72
C GLN A 42 -25.23 54.43 -42.13
N LEU A 43 -24.28 54.51 -43.05
CA LEU A 43 -24.16 55.68 -43.90
C LEU A 43 -23.41 55.33 -45.18
N VAL A 44 -24.16 55.51 -46.27
CA VAL A 44 -23.81 55.88 -47.66
C VAL A 44 -22.54 55.25 -48.24
N GLN A 45 -22.72 54.52 -49.35
CA GLN A 45 -21.66 54.19 -50.30
C GLN A 45 -21.01 55.49 -50.78
N SER A 46 -19.91 55.92 -50.15
CA SER A 46 -19.06 56.94 -50.75
C SER A 46 -18.11 56.24 -51.71
N ASP A 47 -18.31 56.53 -52.99
CA ASP A 47 -17.43 56.16 -54.09
C ASP A 47 -16.07 56.83 -53.90
N GLY A 48 -15.15 56.16 -53.20
CA GLY A 48 -13.70 56.44 -53.15
C GLY A 48 -13.23 57.81 -52.67
N LYS A 49 -14.13 58.76 -52.36
CA LYS A 49 -13.80 60.14 -51.97
C LYS A 49 -13.99 60.30 -50.47
N SER A 50 -12.84 60.34 -49.78
CA SER A 50 -12.56 60.84 -48.42
C SER A 50 -13.72 60.87 -47.42
N ALA A 51 -13.55 60.16 -46.30
CA ALA A 51 -14.50 60.08 -45.18
C ALA A 51 -14.93 61.44 -44.57
N LEU A 52 -14.22 62.52 -44.92
CA LEU A 52 -14.51 63.90 -44.56
C LEU A 52 -14.55 64.73 -45.84
N LEU A 53 -15.76 65.06 -46.31
CA LEU A 53 -15.96 66.01 -47.39
C LEU A 53 -16.02 67.41 -46.79
N VAL A 54 -14.94 68.18 -46.88
CA VAL A 54 -14.93 69.59 -46.49
C VAL A 54 -15.10 70.46 -47.72
N ASP A 55 -16.15 71.28 -47.70
CA ASP A 55 -16.36 72.31 -48.71
C ASP A 55 -15.44 73.51 -48.43
N THR A 56 -14.24 73.47 -49.02
CA THR A 56 -13.23 74.51 -48.85
C THR A 56 -13.69 75.87 -49.34
N LEU A 57 -14.57 75.93 -50.35
CA LEU A 57 -15.08 77.18 -50.90
C LEU A 57 -16.01 77.90 -49.91
N THR A 58 -16.94 77.16 -49.30
CA THR A 58 -17.85 77.73 -48.30
C THR A 58 -17.09 78.14 -47.03
N MET A 59 -16.02 77.42 -46.68
CA MET A 59 -15.18 77.78 -45.53
C MET A 59 -14.39 79.08 -45.76
N VAL A 60 -13.80 79.28 -46.96
CA VAL A 60 -13.10 80.54 -47.31
C VAL A 60 -14.07 81.73 -47.24
N ARG A 61 -15.28 81.60 -47.78
CA ARG A 61 -16.31 82.66 -47.73
C ARG A 61 -16.72 83.02 -46.31
N GLN A 62 -16.79 82.04 -45.40
CA GLN A 62 -17.10 82.28 -43.99
C GLN A 62 -15.96 82.99 -43.26
N LEU A 63 -14.70 82.63 -43.55
CA LEU A 63 -13.53 83.30 -42.97
C LEU A 63 -13.41 84.74 -43.47
N GLU A 64 -13.69 84.98 -44.75
CA GLU A 64 -13.76 86.32 -45.34
C GLU A 64 -14.87 87.17 -44.72
N ALA A 65 -16.05 86.59 -44.46
CA ALA A 65 -17.16 87.28 -43.79
C ALA A 65 -16.83 87.69 -42.34
N GLN A 66 -15.89 87.01 -41.69
CA GLN A 66 -15.37 87.36 -40.36
C GLN A 66 -14.19 88.35 -40.41
N GLY A 67 -13.86 88.89 -41.59
CA GLY A 67 -12.83 89.91 -41.76
C GLY A 67 -11.41 89.37 -41.99
N ILE A 68 -11.25 88.07 -42.27
CA ILE A 68 -9.95 87.47 -42.61
C ILE A 68 -9.64 87.77 -44.08
N PRO A 69 -8.44 88.29 -44.41
CA PRO A 69 -8.02 88.50 -45.80
C PRO A 69 -8.09 87.21 -46.63
N SER A 70 -8.61 87.31 -47.86
CA SER A 70 -8.84 86.17 -48.78
C SER A 70 -7.65 85.20 -48.89
N LYS A 71 -6.42 85.74 -49.03
CA LYS A 71 -5.19 84.92 -49.11
C LYS A 71 -4.90 84.11 -47.84
N GLN A 72 -5.22 84.65 -46.66
CA GLN A 72 -5.03 83.94 -45.39
C GLN A 72 -6.15 82.92 -45.18
N ALA A 73 -7.39 83.22 -45.59
CA ALA A 73 -8.51 82.30 -45.53
C ALA A 73 -8.30 81.05 -46.42
N GLU A 74 -7.75 81.23 -47.63
CA GLU A 74 -7.45 80.12 -48.55
C GLU A 74 -6.34 79.20 -48.00
N GLU A 75 -5.27 79.77 -47.46
CA GLU A 75 -4.17 78.98 -46.89
C GLU A 75 -4.62 78.22 -45.64
N LEU A 76 -5.41 78.84 -44.76
CA LEU A 76 -6.03 78.16 -43.62
C LEU A 76 -6.94 77.01 -44.07
N ALA A 77 -7.73 77.22 -45.12
CA ALA A 77 -8.60 76.17 -45.65
C ALA A 77 -7.83 75.00 -46.26
N LYS A 78 -6.70 75.29 -46.91
CA LYS A 78 -5.81 74.29 -47.47
C LYS A 78 -5.10 73.49 -46.38
N VAL A 79 -4.52 74.16 -45.37
CA VAL A 79 -3.88 73.50 -44.22
C VAL A 79 -4.85 72.58 -43.48
N LEU A 80 -6.11 73.01 -43.32
CA LEU A 80 -7.15 72.18 -42.72
C LEU A 80 -7.52 70.98 -43.60
N ASN A 81 -7.69 71.17 -44.90
CA ASN A 81 -7.97 70.06 -45.82
C ASN A 81 -6.83 69.02 -45.85
N ASP A 82 -5.57 69.48 -45.85
CA ASP A 82 -4.40 68.61 -45.81
C ASP A 82 -4.29 67.87 -44.46
N SER A 83 -4.62 68.55 -43.35
CA SER A 83 -4.68 67.94 -42.03
C SER A 83 -5.76 66.85 -41.94
N LEU A 84 -6.94 67.10 -42.51
CA LEU A 84 -8.04 66.11 -42.54
C LEU A 84 -7.73 64.94 -43.48
N LYS A 85 -7.03 65.19 -44.59
CA LYS A 85 -6.53 64.12 -45.47
C LYS A 85 -5.51 63.23 -44.75
N ASN A 86 -4.58 63.81 -43.99
CA ASN A 86 -3.66 63.05 -43.15
C ASN A 86 -4.38 62.19 -42.10
N VAL A 87 -5.40 62.75 -41.44
CA VAL A 87 -6.23 62.03 -40.47
C VAL A 87 -7.04 60.90 -41.13
N THR A 88 -7.43 61.06 -42.39
CA THR A 88 -8.14 60.03 -43.18
C THR A 88 -7.30 58.76 -43.36
N HIS A 89 -5.96 58.86 -43.44
CA HIS A 89 -5.07 57.70 -43.56
C HIS A 89 -4.99 56.84 -42.28
N SER A 90 -5.46 57.35 -41.13
CA SER A 90 -5.55 56.60 -39.86
C SER A 90 -6.82 55.75 -39.78
N PHE A 91 -7.82 56.02 -40.63
CA PHE A 91 -9.04 55.24 -40.67
C PHE A 91 -8.92 54.06 -41.61
N VAL A 92 -9.49 52.94 -41.17
CA VAL A 92 -9.62 51.73 -41.97
C VAL A 92 -11.05 51.67 -42.51
N SER A 93 -11.23 51.23 -43.76
CA SER A 93 -12.58 51.06 -44.31
C SER A 93 -13.36 49.98 -43.56
N LYS A 94 -14.69 50.07 -43.54
CA LYS A 94 -15.53 49.05 -42.86
C LYS A 94 -15.32 47.65 -43.42
N SER A 95 -15.11 47.52 -44.74
CA SER A 95 -14.85 46.23 -45.39
C SER A 95 -13.51 45.63 -44.98
N GLU A 96 -12.45 46.44 -44.89
CA GLU A 96 -11.14 45.99 -44.40
C GLU A 96 -11.17 45.64 -42.91
N MET A 97 -11.87 46.44 -42.10
CA MET A 97 -12.07 46.15 -40.68
C MET A 97 -12.80 44.82 -40.48
N GLN A 98 -13.92 44.60 -41.18
CA GLN A 98 -14.70 43.37 -41.11
C GLN A 98 -13.89 42.15 -41.58
N LYS A 99 -13.10 42.30 -42.66
CA LYS A 99 -12.17 41.25 -43.10
C LYS A 99 -11.14 40.91 -42.02
N SER A 100 -10.58 41.92 -41.36
CA SER A 100 -9.61 41.71 -40.27
C SER A 100 -10.24 41.02 -39.06
N GLU A 101 -11.49 41.35 -38.72
CA GLU A 101 -12.26 40.71 -37.64
C GLU A 101 -12.52 39.25 -37.95
N MET A 102 -13.05 38.95 -39.15
CA MET A 102 -13.28 37.59 -39.61
C MET A 102 -11.99 36.75 -39.59
N VAL A 103 -10.85 37.31 -39.99
CA VAL A 103 -9.56 36.61 -39.92
C VAL A 103 -9.13 36.33 -38.48
N ARG A 104 -9.35 37.28 -37.54
CA ARG A 104 -9.07 37.05 -36.11
C ARG A 104 -9.96 35.95 -35.55
N ASP A 105 -11.24 35.95 -35.87
CA ASP A 105 -12.20 34.94 -35.40
C ASP A 105 -11.89 33.55 -35.96
N LEU A 106 -11.49 33.47 -37.24
CA LEU A 106 -11.03 32.23 -37.86
C LEU A 106 -9.75 31.69 -37.19
N ASN A 107 -8.77 32.56 -36.92
CA ASN A 107 -7.55 32.15 -36.22
C ASN A 107 -7.84 31.70 -34.78
N LEU A 108 -8.73 32.41 -34.08
CA LEU A 108 -9.12 32.06 -32.72
C LEU A 108 -9.87 30.72 -32.66
N SER A 109 -10.80 30.48 -33.59
CA SER A 109 -11.52 29.22 -33.69
C SER A 109 -10.60 28.06 -34.08
N LYS A 110 -9.66 28.28 -35.01
CA LYS A 110 -8.64 27.29 -35.36
C LYS A 110 -7.77 26.95 -34.14
N PHE A 111 -7.24 27.95 -33.44
CA PHE A 111 -6.45 27.77 -32.24
C PHE A 111 -7.21 26.95 -31.18
N LYS A 112 -8.47 27.31 -30.93
CA LYS A 112 -9.34 26.57 -29.99
C LYS A 112 -9.53 25.12 -30.40
N SER A 113 -9.73 24.84 -31.69
CA SER A 113 -9.91 23.48 -32.19
C SER A 113 -8.61 22.65 -32.09
N GLU A 114 -7.45 23.25 -32.36
CA GLU A 114 -6.15 22.61 -32.20
C GLU A 114 -5.83 22.32 -30.73
N GLU A 115 -6.12 23.27 -29.83
CA GLU A 115 -5.98 23.10 -28.38
C GLU A 115 -6.86 21.95 -27.88
N GLN A 116 -8.15 21.95 -28.25
CA GLN A 116 -9.09 20.91 -27.86
C GLN A 116 -8.65 19.54 -28.40
N SER A 117 -8.26 19.46 -29.67
CA SER A 117 -7.78 18.21 -30.29
C SER A 117 -6.50 17.70 -29.61
N SER A 118 -5.58 18.59 -29.28
CA SER A 118 -4.34 18.24 -28.59
C SER A 118 -4.63 17.74 -27.18
N GLN A 119 -5.49 18.44 -26.43
CA GLN A 119 -5.89 18.05 -25.09
C GLN A 119 -6.59 16.70 -25.08
N GLU A 120 -7.53 16.46 -26.00
CA GLU A 120 -8.25 15.18 -26.12
C GLU A 120 -7.30 14.04 -26.50
N HIS A 121 -6.34 14.29 -27.38
CA HIS A 121 -5.30 13.31 -27.72
C HIS A 121 -4.42 12.96 -26.51
N HIS A 122 -3.91 13.97 -25.79
CA HIS A 122 -3.11 13.77 -24.59
C HIS A 122 -3.89 13.03 -23.50
N PHE A 123 -5.16 13.39 -23.29
CA PHE A 123 -6.04 12.70 -22.35
C PHE A 123 -6.25 11.23 -22.75
N SER A 124 -6.52 10.97 -24.04
CA SER A 124 -6.69 9.62 -24.56
C SER A 124 -5.43 8.76 -24.40
N MET A 125 -4.24 9.33 -24.64
CA MET A 125 -2.96 8.65 -24.40
C MET A 125 -2.77 8.31 -22.92
N LEU A 126 -2.93 9.30 -22.04
CA LEU A 126 -2.78 9.11 -20.60
C LEU A 126 -3.78 8.08 -20.05
N GLN A 127 -5.03 8.13 -20.51
CA GLN A 127 -6.04 7.14 -20.13
C GLN A 127 -5.63 5.73 -20.56
N ARG A 128 -5.11 5.57 -21.78
CA ARG A 128 -4.66 4.28 -22.31
C ARG A 128 -3.46 3.72 -21.53
N GLU A 129 -2.49 4.57 -21.20
CA GLU A 129 -1.35 4.19 -20.37
C GLU A 129 -1.76 3.83 -18.94
N THR A 130 -2.68 4.60 -18.36
CA THR A 130 -3.23 4.32 -17.03
C THR A 130 -3.93 2.97 -17.01
N GLU A 131 -4.74 2.66 -18.02
CA GLU A 131 -5.42 1.35 -18.14
C GLU A 131 -4.42 0.21 -18.35
N LYS A 132 -3.39 0.43 -19.17
CA LYS A 132 -2.30 -0.56 -19.36
C LYS A 132 -1.58 -0.83 -18.04
N LEU A 133 -1.18 0.20 -17.29
CA LEU A 133 -0.55 0.05 -15.99
C LEU A 133 -1.47 -0.66 -15.00
N ARG A 134 -2.77 -0.30 -14.98
CA ARG A 134 -3.77 -0.96 -14.15
C ARG A 134 -3.84 -2.46 -14.45
N SER A 135 -3.89 -2.84 -15.72
CA SER A 135 -3.92 -4.25 -16.13
C SER A 135 -2.66 -5.03 -15.70
N HIS A 136 -1.48 -4.39 -15.77
CA HIS A 136 -0.24 -4.99 -15.31
C HIS A 136 -0.22 -5.18 -13.79
N ILE A 137 -0.73 -4.20 -13.03
CA ILE A 137 -0.85 -4.29 -11.57
C ILE A 137 -1.81 -5.43 -11.19
N GLU A 138 -2.95 -5.54 -11.87
CA GLU A 138 -3.91 -6.62 -11.62
C GLU A 138 -3.33 -7.99 -11.93
N LYS A 139 -2.54 -8.11 -13.02
CA LYS A 139 -1.81 -9.34 -13.37
C LYS A 139 -0.76 -9.71 -12.32
N MET A 140 0.12 -8.78 -11.94
CA MET A 140 1.12 -9.03 -10.91
C MET A 140 0.47 -9.37 -9.55
N SER A 141 -0.65 -8.72 -9.22
CA SER A 141 -1.39 -9.00 -7.99
C SER A 141 -1.98 -10.41 -7.97
N SER A 142 -2.52 -10.87 -9.11
CA SER A 142 -3.11 -12.21 -9.19
C SER A 142 -2.03 -13.30 -9.17
N GLU A 143 -0.91 -13.10 -9.88
CA GLU A 143 0.26 -13.99 -9.83
C GLU A 143 0.81 -14.11 -8.40
N LEU A 144 1.04 -12.98 -7.71
CA LEU A 144 1.54 -13.00 -6.34
C LEU A 144 0.57 -13.70 -5.36
N ARG A 145 -0.74 -13.49 -5.53
CA ARG A 145 -1.76 -14.18 -4.71
C ARG A 145 -1.75 -15.68 -4.97
N TYR A 146 -1.52 -16.10 -6.21
CA TYR A 146 -1.41 -17.51 -6.55
C TYR A 146 -0.15 -18.13 -5.90
N GLU A 147 1.00 -17.49 -6.05
CA GLU A 147 2.28 -17.91 -5.44
C GLU A 147 2.15 -18.08 -3.92
N ILE A 148 1.58 -17.06 -3.24
CA ILE A 148 1.34 -17.11 -1.78
C ILE A 148 0.45 -18.29 -1.40
N ARG A 149 -0.61 -18.57 -2.17
CA ARG A 149 -1.51 -19.69 -1.89
C ARG A 149 -0.82 -21.03 -2.11
N ALA A 150 -0.04 -21.16 -3.18
CA ALA A 150 0.72 -22.37 -3.47
C ALA A 150 1.73 -22.66 -2.36
N GLN A 151 2.53 -21.66 -1.96
CA GLN A 151 3.48 -21.79 -0.85
C GLN A 151 2.79 -22.06 0.50
N LEU A 152 1.64 -21.44 0.76
CA LEU A 152 0.87 -21.71 1.98
C LEU A 152 0.42 -23.16 2.05
N GLU A 153 -0.04 -23.71 0.93
CA GLU A 153 -0.49 -25.11 0.88
C GLU A 153 0.69 -26.08 0.97
N GLU A 154 1.83 -25.74 0.35
CA GLU A 154 3.07 -26.50 0.50
C GLU A 154 3.54 -26.54 1.96
N ILE A 155 3.61 -25.39 2.63
CA ILE A 155 3.99 -25.30 4.04
C ILE A 155 3.02 -26.07 4.92
N ARG A 156 1.71 -25.99 4.65
CA ARG A 156 0.69 -26.76 5.38
C ARG A 156 0.93 -28.26 5.21
N ALA A 157 1.17 -28.73 3.98
CA ALA A 157 1.45 -30.13 3.71
C ALA A 157 2.72 -30.61 4.43
N GLN A 158 3.80 -29.81 4.39
CA GLN A 158 5.04 -30.11 5.12
C GLN A 158 4.81 -30.18 6.64
N LEU A 159 4.00 -29.27 7.20
CA LEU A 159 3.68 -29.26 8.62
C LEU A 159 2.93 -30.54 9.03
N GLU A 160 1.91 -30.94 8.28
CA GLU A 160 1.15 -32.15 8.57
C GLU A 160 2.02 -33.43 8.43
N ALA A 161 2.90 -33.48 7.43
CA ALA A 161 3.86 -34.57 7.30
C ALA A 161 4.82 -34.66 8.51
N ARG A 162 5.34 -33.51 8.97
CA ARG A 162 6.21 -33.45 10.17
C ARG A 162 5.47 -33.83 11.44
N LYS A 163 4.22 -33.42 11.61
CA LYS A 163 3.39 -33.86 12.76
C LYS A 163 3.24 -35.37 12.77
N TYR A 164 2.93 -35.98 11.62
CA TYR A 164 2.82 -37.43 11.51
C TYR A 164 4.14 -38.15 11.88
N GLU A 165 5.29 -37.62 11.43
CA GLU A 165 6.60 -38.17 11.81
C GLU A 165 6.85 -38.07 13.32
N ILE A 166 6.51 -36.95 13.94
CA ILE A 166 6.64 -36.74 15.39
C ILE A 166 5.73 -37.71 16.15
N ASP A 167 4.47 -37.85 15.74
CA ASP A 167 3.52 -38.77 16.38
C ASP A 167 3.98 -40.22 16.25
N LYS A 168 4.48 -40.61 15.07
CA LYS A 168 5.07 -41.93 14.86
C LYS A 168 6.27 -42.16 15.78
N LEU A 169 7.20 -41.21 15.84
CA LEU A 169 8.38 -41.31 16.70
C LEU A 169 7.98 -41.38 18.19
N SER A 170 7.03 -40.55 18.61
CA SER A 170 6.47 -40.56 19.97
C SER A 170 5.89 -41.92 20.33
N ASN A 171 5.05 -42.50 19.47
CA ASN A 171 4.46 -43.82 19.67
C ASN A 171 5.51 -44.94 19.72
N THR A 172 6.55 -44.88 18.89
CA THR A 172 7.65 -45.86 18.97
C THR A 172 8.45 -45.72 20.26
N PHE A 173 8.63 -44.49 20.75
CA PHE A 173 9.34 -44.22 21.99
C PHE A 173 8.54 -44.69 23.21
N THR A 174 7.23 -44.42 23.26
CA THR A 174 6.36 -44.91 24.34
C THR A 174 6.34 -46.44 24.38
N ALA A 175 6.23 -47.11 23.23
CA ALA A 175 6.30 -48.57 23.16
C ALA A 175 7.64 -49.13 23.68
N GLN A 176 8.77 -48.51 23.31
CA GLN A 176 10.09 -48.89 23.84
C GLN A 176 10.21 -48.66 25.35
N MET A 177 9.65 -47.56 25.86
CA MET A 177 9.64 -47.26 27.29
C MET A 177 8.81 -48.28 28.07
N GLU A 178 7.66 -48.68 27.56
CA GLU A 178 6.83 -49.74 28.16
C GLU A 178 7.53 -51.10 28.15
N ALA A 179 8.17 -51.46 27.04
CA ALA A 179 8.95 -52.69 26.94
C ALA A 179 10.11 -52.71 27.96
N ARG A 180 10.88 -51.61 28.05
CA ARG A 180 11.97 -51.48 29.03
C ARG A 180 11.46 -51.48 30.47
N LYS A 181 10.32 -50.86 30.73
CA LYS A 181 9.68 -50.90 32.05
C LYS A 181 9.33 -52.33 32.44
N TYR A 182 8.73 -53.10 31.53
CA TYR A 182 8.42 -54.51 31.75
C TYR A 182 9.68 -55.35 32.05
N GLU A 183 10.78 -55.13 31.31
CA GLU A 183 12.06 -55.79 31.58
C GLU A 183 12.63 -55.45 32.96
N ILE A 184 12.58 -54.17 33.36
CA ILE A 184 13.01 -53.71 34.69
C ILE A 184 12.17 -54.37 35.79
N ASP A 185 10.84 -54.39 35.63
CA ASP A 185 9.94 -54.99 36.62
C ASP A 185 10.20 -56.50 36.76
N LYS A 186 10.44 -57.20 35.64
CA LYS A 186 10.80 -58.62 35.63
C LYS A 186 12.15 -58.87 36.32
N LEU A 187 13.16 -58.06 36.02
CA LEU A 187 14.49 -58.17 36.62
C LEU A 187 14.43 -57.89 38.13
N SER A 188 13.67 -56.86 38.53
CA SER A 188 13.42 -56.50 39.93
C SER A 188 12.79 -57.65 40.68
N HIS A 189 11.70 -58.24 40.16
CA HIS A 189 11.04 -59.39 40.78
C HIS A 189 11.98 -60.60 40.90
N THR A 190 12.80 -60.87 39.88
CA THR A 190 13.79 -61.97 39.91
C THR A 190 14.83 -61.75 41.00
N PHE A 191 15.34 -60.52 41.13
CA PHE A 191 16.30 -60.15 42.15
C PHE A 191 15.70 -60.23 43.56
N THR A 192 14.47 -59.76 43.74
CA THR A 192 13.75 -59.87 45.02
C THR A 192 13.56 -61.33 45.43
N ALA A 193 13.15 -62.20 44.50
CA ALA A 193 13.00 -63.64 44.78
C ALA A 193 14.33 -64.30 45.19
N GLN A 194 15.44 -63.93 44.55
CA GLN A 194 16.78 -64.40 44.93
C GLN A 194 17.17 -63.91 46.33
N LEU A 195 16.90 -62.65 46.63
CA LEU A 195 17.18 -62.05 47.94
C LEU A 195 16.41 -62.75 49.07
N GLU A 196 15.13 -63.04 48.85
CA GLU A 196 14.30 -63.79 49.80
C GLU A 196 14.84 -65.21 50.01
N ALA A 197 15.21 -65.92 48.94
CA ALA A 197 15.79 -67.26 49.04
C ALA A 197 17.11 -67.27 49.85
N VAL A 198 17.99 -66.30 49.63
CA VAL A 198 19.23 -66.14 50.41
C VAL A 198 18.92 -65.82 51.87
N SER A 199 17.95 -64.94 52.13
CA SER A 199 17.53 -64.58 53.49
C SER A 199 16.99 -65.79 54.25
N HIS A 200 16.13 -66.60 53.63
CA HIS A 200 15.62 -67.84 54.20
C HIS A 200 16.72 -68.87 54.47
N THR A 201 17.63 -69.07 53.50
CA THR A 201 18.75 -70.00 53.63
C THR A 201 19.68 -69.58 54.77
N SER A 202 20.02 -68.30 54.85
CA SER A 202 20.86 -67.73 55.90
C SER A 202 20.22 -67.87 57.28
N ARG A 203 18.91 -67.60 57.39
CA ARG A 203 18.18 -67.77 58.65
C ARG A 203 18.15 -69.22 59.12
N ALA A 204 17.97 -70.18 58.21
CA ALA A 204 18.03 -71.60 58.52
C ALA A 204 19.43 -72.03 59.01
N GLN A 205 20.49 -71.50 58.40
CA GLN A 205 21.87 -71.72 58.88
C GLN A 205 22.10 -71.14 60.28
N LEU A 206 21.57 -69.94 60.55
CA LEU A 206 21.63 -69.34 61.88
C LEU A 206 20.89 -70.16 62.92
N ASP A 207 19.67 -70.64 62.63
CA ASP A 207 18.90 -71.44 63.58
C ASP A 207 19.57 -72.79 63.86
N THR A 208 20.15 -73.42 62.84
CA THR A 208 20.95 -74.64 63.00
C THR A 208 22.19 -74.39 63.85
N ALA A 209 22.98 -73.37 63.51
CA ALA A 209 24.19 -72.99 64.24
C ALA A 209 23.90 -72.63 65.71
N LYS A 210 22.81 -71.90 65.96
CA LYS A 210 22.32 -71.61 67.32
C LYS A 210 21.98 -72.89 68.07
N SER A 211 21.28 -73.83 67.43
CA SER A 211 20.94 -75.11 68.07
C SER A 211 22.18 -75.94 68.41
N ASP A 212 23.20 -75.92 67.56
CA ASP A 212 24.45 -76.64 67.80
C ASP A 212 25.26 -76.02 68.94
N VAL A 213 25.36 -74.68 68.99
CA VAL A 213 25.97 -73.98 70.13
C VAL A 213 25.27 -74.34 71.45
N ILE A 214 23.93 -74.38 71.46
CA ILE A 214 23.16 -74.78 72.65
C ILE A 214 23.48 -76.23 73.05
N LYS A 215 23.58 -77.17 72.09
CA LYS A 215 23.99 -78.55 72.38
C LYS A 215 25.38 -78.61 73.00
N TYR A 216 26.36 -77.89 72.45
CA TYR A 216 27.73 -77.84 73.01
C TYR A 216 27.74 -77.26 74.44
N CYS A 217 27.02 -76.17 74.69
CA CYS A 217 26.91 -75.58 76.03
C CYS A 217 26.24 -76.52 77.03
N MET A 218 25.21 -77.25 76.64
CA MET A 218 24.57 -78.23 77.51
C MET A 218 25.51 -79.39 77.84
N GLY A 219 26.27 -79.87 76.84
CA GLY A 219 27.27 -80.92 77.02
C GLY A 219 28.38 -80.50 78.00
N THR A 220 28.90 -79.28 77.89
CA THR A 220 29.93 -78.78 78.80
C THR A 220 29.40 -78.55 80.22
N LEU A 221 28.16 -78.10 80.38
CA LEU A 221 27.54 -77.92 81.69
C LEU A 221 27.36 -79.26 82.43
N VAL A 222 26.93 -80.30 81.71
CA VAL A 222 26.83 -81.66 82.25
C VAL A 222 28.23 -82.25 82.55
N SER A 223 29.24 -82.01 81.71
CA SER A 223 30.61 -82.47 81.99
C SER A 223 31.20 -81.78 83.24
N ILE A 224 30.98 -80.48 83.41
CA ILE A 224 31.42 -79.76 84.62
C ILE A 224 30.67 -80.28 85.86
N SER A 225 29.36 -80.51 85.75
CA SER A 225 28.54 -81.00 86.87
C SER A 225 28.91 -82.42 87.30
N THR A 226 29.21 -83.32 86.35
CA THR A 226 29.70 -84.67 86.65
C THR A 226 31.07 -84.65 87.33
N ILE A 227 32.01 -83.82 86.87
CA ILE A 227 33.30 -83.61 87.54
C ILE A 227 33.08 -83.10 88.98
N GLY A 228 32.19 -82.12 89.17
CA GLY A 228 31.86 -81.57 90.49
C GLY A 228 31.29 -82.61 91.45
N LEU A 229 30.37 -83.45 90.99
CA LEU A 229 29.79 -84.54 91.80
C LEU A 229 30.82 -85.62 92.16
N VAL A 230 31.73 -85.95 91.26
CA VAL A 230 32.84 -86.89 91.52
C VAL A 230 33.76 -86.32 92.60
N LEU A 231 34.12 -85.04 92.53
CA LEU A 231 34.95 -84.39 93.55
C LEU A 231 34.24 -84.31 94.91
N ALA A 232 32.95 -83.98 94.95
CA ALA A 232 32.16 -83.94 96.18
C ALA A 232 32.05 -85.32 96.86
N ARG A 233 31.94 -86.41 96.06
CA ARG A 233 31.95 -87.80 96.54
C ARG A 233 33.29 -88.25 97.16
N ILE A 234 34.41 -87.64 96.76
CA ILE A 234 35.74 -87.93 97.33
C ILE A 234 35.97 -87.16 98.65
N TRP A 235 35.26 -86.04 98.84
CA TRP A 235 35.43 -85.16 100.00
C TRP A 235 34.51 -85.47 101.19
N MET A 236 33.46 -86.27 100.99
CA MET A 236 32.56 -86.78 102.03
C MET A 236 32.99 -88.17 102.47
#